data_AF-A0A645EVG5-F1
#
_entry.id   AF-A0A645EVG5-F1
#
_cell.length_a   1.000
_cell.length_b   1.000
_cell.length_c   1.000
_cell.angle_alpha   90.00
_cell.angle_beta   90.00
_cell.angle_gamma   90.00
#
_symmetry.space_group_name_H-M   'P 1'
#
loop_
_entity.id
_entity.type
_entity.pdbx_description
1 polymer ?
#
loop_
_entity_poly.entity_id
_entity_poly.type
_entity_poly.pdbx_seq_one_letter_code
_entity_poly.pdbx_strand_id
1 'polypeptide(L)'
;MTMFQVPTKMGKGVLISPTTHGNLIVGPTAEDIGDGLDTATTADGLADALEKAKLTYPGLTVRNVITTFSGIRAHETAGDFVIGAVEGAKDGAFEAIGIESPGLSAAPAVGEELGTWVAYSLQLPKKKALNQLKPMPKSFSHMSNRERIEAYERNHDYGRIVCRCEMVTEAEVRMAIREPVGARNIDGVKRRTRAGMGRCQGGFCSPRIVQILCEELGMKPEEVTKFGGNSRLLVGKLNEMKPEETRNEQ
;
A
#
# COMPACT_ATOMS: atom_id res chain seq x y z
N MET A 1 -5.66 20.81 4.15
CA MET A 1 -5.56 21.45 2.82
C MET A 1 -4.21 21.09 2.21
N THR A 2 -4.16 20.73 0.93
CA THR A 2 -2.91 20.47 0.21
C THR A 2 -2.26 21.79 -0.15
N MET A 3 -0.97 21.94 0.13
CA MET A 3 -0.19 23.14 -0.17
C MET A 3 0.74 22.85 -1.35
N PHE A 4 0.57 23.61 -2.42
CA PHE A 4 1.40 23.52 -3.62
C PHE A 4 2.41 24.67 -3.65
N GLN A 5 3.55 24.41 -4.29
CA GLN A 5 4.49 25.44 -4.67
C GLN A 5 4.12 26.03 -6.03
N VAL A 6 4.74 27.16 -6.35
CA VAL A 6 4.65 27.73 -7.70
C VAL A 6 5.23 26.71 -8.68
N PRO A 7 4.48 26.28 -9.72
CA PRO A 7 4.95 25.26 -10.65
C PRO A 7 6.24 25.67 -11.37
N THR A 8 7.08 24.68 -11.64
CA THR A 8 8.28 24.79 -12.48
C THR A 8 8.08 24.03 -13.79
N LYS A 9 9.10 23.99 -14.66
CA LYS A 9 9.09 23.15 -15.86
C LYS A 9 8.90 21.65 -15.54
N MET A 10 9.33 21.20 -14.35
CA MET A 10 9.17 19.82 -13.88
C MET A 10 7.83 19.58 -13.16
N GLY A 11 6.85 20.48 -13.33
CA GLY A 11 5.52 20.39 -12.73
C GLY A 11 5.40 21.10 -11.38
N LYS A 12 4.44 20.66 -10.55
CA LYS A 12 4.05 21.34 -9.29
C LYS A 12 5.06 21.18 -8.14
N GLY A 13 6.14 20.40 -8.36
CA GLY A 13 7.20 20.17 -7.39
C GLY A 13 6.75 19.38 -6.16
N VAL A 14 7.52 19.54 -5.08
CA VAL A 14 7.22 18.94 -3.77
C VAL A 14 6.05 19.67 -3.12
N LEU A 15 5.07 18.90 -2.63
CA LEU A 15 3.91 19.40 -1.94
C LEU A 15 3.85 18.87 -0.50
N ILE A 16 3.00 19.52 0.31
CA ILE A 16 2.63 19.04 1.64
C ILE A 16 1.13 18.81 1.63
N SER A 17 0.70 17.57 1.87
CA SER A 17 -0.72 17.22 1.87
C SER A 17 -1.10 16.43 3.12
N PRO A 18 -2.28 16.64 3.71
CA PRO A 18 -2.87 15.61 4.55
C PRO A 18 -3.21 14.39 3.68
N THR A 19 -3.02 13.20 4.25
CA THR A 19 -3.57 11.96 3.71
C THR A 19 -5.03 11.81 4.17
N THR A 20 -5.73 10.80 3.62
CA THR A 20 -7.09 10.41 4.04
C THR A 20 -7.20 10.04 5.52
N HIS A 21 -6.08 9.83 6.22
CA HIS A 21 -6.03 9.44 7.63
C HIS A 21 -5.45 10.54 8.53
N GLY A 22 -5.31 11.76 8.00
CA GLY A 22 -4.91 12.94 8.77
C GLY A 22 -3.41 13.10 9.00
N ASN A 23 -2.58 12.06 8.78
CA ASN A 23 -1.12 12.23 8.78
C ASN A 23 -0.69 13.01 7.53
N LEU A 24 0.42 13.75 7.64
CA LEU A 24 0.98 14.51 6.53
C LEU A 24 1.86 13.62 5.64
N ILE A 25 1.82 13.90 4.34
CA ILE A 25 2.77 13.40 3.36
C ILE A 25 3.51 14.60 2.74
N VAL A 26 4.82 14.43 2.56
CA VAL A 26 5.73 15.40 1.95
C VAL A 26 6.41 14.73 0.77
N GLY A 27 6.39 15.36 -0.39
CA GLY A 27 6.91 14.82 -1.64
C GLY A 27 5.98 15.15 -2.80
N PRO A 28 6.09 14.46 -3.94
CA PRO A 28 7.14 13.51 -4.28
C PRO A 28 8.42 14.22 -4.75
N THR A 29 9.53 13.49 -4.86
CA THR A 29 10.64 13.83 -5.76
C THR A 29 10.34 13.33 -7.19
N ALA A 30 11.15 13.76 -8.15
CA ALA A 30 11.11 13.27 -9.53
C ALA A 30 12.55 13.17 -10.05
N GLU A 31 12.95 11.96 -10.41
CA GLU A 31 14.27 11.62 -10.95
C GLU A 31 14.10 10.54 -12.02
N ASP A 32 14.85 10.67 -13.11
CA ASP A 32 14.94 9.62 -14.14
C ASP A 32 16.00 8.62 -13.73
N ILE A 33 15.66 7.34 -13.74
CA ILE A 33 16.54 6.25 -13.32
C ILE A 33 16.66 5.20 -14.42
N GLY A 34 17.81 4.54 -14.50
CA GLY A 34 18.05 3.48 -15.47
C GLY A 34 17.43 2.13 -15.09
N ASP A 35 17.31 1.85 -13.78
CA ASP A 35 16.72 0.61 -13.27
C ASP A 35 15.26 0.82 -12.84
N GLY A 36 14.32 0.35 -13.66
CA GLY A 36 12.88 0.44 -13.38
C GLY A 36 12.39 -0.38 -12.18
N LEU A 37 13.27 -1.13 -11.51
CA LEU A 37 12.97 -1.88 -10.29
C LEU A 37 13.54 -1.23 -9.02
N ASP A 38 14.37 -0.18 -9.15
CA ASP A 38 14.98 0.47 -8.00
C ASP A 38 13.96 1.30 -7.22
N THR A 39 13.52 0.75 -6.09
CA THR A 39 12.58 1.40 -5.16
C THR A 39 13.27 1.78 -3.86
N ALA A 40 14.58 2.05 -3.90
CA ALA A 40 15.32 2.56 -2.77
C ALA A 40 14.82 3.95 -2.38
N THR A 41 14.85 4.24 -1.08
CA THR A 41 14.75 5.61 -0.58
C THR A 41 16.16 6.11 -0.28
N THR A 42 16.63 7.09 -1.05
CA THR A 42 18.01 7.60 -0.94
C THR A 42 18.10 8.78 0.04
N ALA A 43 19.29 8.99 0.61
CA ALA A 43 19.55 10.15 1.46
C ALA A 43 19.38 11.47 0.69
N ASP A 44 19.85 11.51 -0.56
CA ASP A 44 19.77 12.68 -1.42
C ASP A 44 18.31 12.99 -1.82
N GLY A 45 17.52 11.98 -2.18
CA GLY A 45 16.10 12.16 -2.47
C GLY A 45 15.29 12.65 -1.25
N LEU A 46 15.61 12.16 -0.05
CA LEU A 46 15.02 12.69 1.18
C LEU A 46 15.45 14.13 1.46
N ALA A 47 16.72 14.48 1.25
CA ALA A 47 17.22 15.83 1.42
C ALA A 47 16.54 16.80 0.46
N ASP A 48 16.43 16.45 -0.82
CA ASP A 48 15.74 17.23 -1.86
C ASP A 48 14.27 17.48 -1.51
N ALA A 49 13.55 16.43 -1.10
CA ALA A 49 12.16 16.55 -0.67
C ALA A 49 12.02 17.51 0.52
N LEU A 50 12.90 17.42 1.51
CA LEU A 50 12.85 18.26 2.71
C LEU A 50 13.24 19.72 2.45
N GLU A 51 14.28 19.94 1.65
CA GLU A 51 14.73 21.28 1.26
C GLU A 51 13.61 22.02 0.53
N LYS A 52 13.04 21.38 -0.50
CA LYS A 52 11.93 21.95 -1.25
C LYS A 52 10.72 22.16 -0.35
N ALA A 53 10.32 21.17 0.46
CA ALA A 53 9.16 21.33 1.34
C ALA A 53 9.30 22.47 2.36
N LYS A 54 10.51 22.79 2.81
CA LYS A 54 10.78 23.93 3.71
C LYS A 54 10.49 25.29 3.08
N LEU A 55 10.48 25.41 1.76
CA LEU A 55 10.03 26.61 1.07
C LEU A 55 8.55 26.90 1.37
N THR A 56 7.74 25.85 1.54
CA THR A 56 6.32 25.96 1.91
C THR A 56 6.13 26.04 3.42
N TYR A 57 6.89 25.25 4.19
CA TYR A 57 6.78 25.21 5.65
C TYR A 57 8.17 25.20 6.31
N PRO A 58 8.75 26.37 6.62
CA PRO A 58 10.11 26.47 7.18
C PRO A 58 10.33 25.71 8.50
N GLY A 59 9.26 25.52 9.28
CA GLY A 59 9.29 24.78 10.54
C GLY A 59 9.25 23.25 10.40
N LEU A 60 9.30 22.70 9.18
CA LEU A 60 9.25 21.26 8.95
C LEU A 60 10.44 20.55 9.63
N THR A 61 10.13 19.50 10.38
CA THR A 61 11.12 18.68 11.11
C THR A 61 10.99 17.19 10.80
N VAL A 62 12.13 16.52 10.68
CA VAL A 62 12.19 15.06 10.47
C VAL A 62 11.92 14.23 11.72
N ARG A 63 11.89 14.87 12.92
CA ARG A 63 11.70 14.17 14.21
C ARG A 63 10.39 13.38 14.31
N ASN A 64 9.40 13.74 13.50
CA ASN A 64 8.07 13.13 13.48
C ASN A 64 7.81 12.29 12.23
N VAL A 65 8.85 12.04 11.40
CA VAL A 65 8.72 11.12 10.27
C VAL A 65 8.56 9.71 10.81
N ILE A 66 7.45 9.07 10.46
CA ILE A 66 7.16 7.70 10.87
C ILE A 66 7.41 6.68 9.76
N THR A 67 7.46 7.11 8.50
CA THR A 67 7.69 6.23 7.36
C THR A 67 8.21 7.04 6.18
N THR A 68 9.03 6.41 5.36
CA THR A 68 9.47 6.90 4.05
C THR A 68 9.24 5.80 3.03
N PHE A 69 9.01 6.18 1.78
CA PHE A 69 8.87 5.24 0.68
C PHE A 69 9.13 5.98 -0.63
N SER A 70 9.52 5.21 -1.63
CA SER A 70 9.60 5.62 -3.03
C SER A 70 8.80 4.64 -3.88
N GLY A 71 8.65 4.96 -5.16
CA GLY A 71 7.96 4.12 -6.12
C GLY A 71 8.24 4.61 -7.53
N ILE A 72 8.11 3.71 -8.49
CA ILE A 72 8.42 3.98 -9.89
C ILE A 72 7.16 4.40 -10.63
N ARG A 73 7.32 5.38 -11.53
CA ARG A 73 6.34 5.73 -12.54
C ARG A 73 6.84 5.25 -13.89
N ALA A 74 6.02 4.50 -14.60
CA ALA A 74 6.34 4.11 -15.96
C ALA A 74 6.09 5.31 -16.87
N HIS A 75 7.16 5.99 -17.28
CA HIS A 75 7.11 7.11 -18.22
C HIS A 75 7.29 6.58 -19.65
N GLU A 76 6.47 7.07 -20.59
CA GLU A 76 6.62 6.81 -22.02
C GLU A 76 7.14 8.09 -22.70
N THR A 77 8.05 7.93 -23.66
CA THR A 77 8.78 8.98 -24.37
C THR A 77 7.92 10.05 -25.04
N ALA A 78 6.75 9.69 -25.57
CA ALA A 78 5.81 10.62 -26.19
C ALA A 78 4.96 11.37 -25.15
N GLY A 79 5.05 11.00 -23.88
CA GLY A 79 4.46 11.73 -22.75
C GLY A 79 2.96 11.51 -22.55
N ASP A 80 2.38 10.47 -23.16
CA ASP A 80 0.98 10.08 -22.97
C ASP A 80 0.84 8.58 -22.73
N PHE A 81 -0.33 8.15 -22.27
CA PHE A 81 -0.62 6.75 -22.04
C PHE A 81 -0.81 6.02 -23.37
N VAL A 82 -0.26 4.83 -23.47
CA VAL A 82 -0.55 3.94 -24.60
C VAL A 82 -1.56 2.90 -24.11
N ILE A 83 -2.76 2.93 -24.68
CA ILE A 83 -3.88 2.06 -24.31
C ILE A 83 -4.44 1.45 -25.59
N GLY A 84 -4.44 0.12 -25.69
CA GLY A 84 -5.02 -0.54 -26.86
C GLY A 84 -4.42 -1.90 -27.17
N ALA A 85 -4.56 -2.32 -28.43
CA ALA A 85 -4.00 -3.57 -28.91
C ALA A 85 -2.47 -3.49 -28.98
N VAL A 86 -1.81 -4.59 -28.61
CA VAL A 86 -0.35 -4.67 -28.63
C VAL A 86 0.13 -4.84 -30.07
N GLU A 87 0.94 -3.89 -30.57
CA GLU A 87 1.51 -3.97 -31.91
C GLU A 87 2.43 -5.20 -32.04
N GLY A 88 2.25 -5.99 -33.11
CA GLY A 88 3.05 -7.19 -33.37
C GLY A 88 2.71 -8.41 -32.51
N ALA A 89 1.75 -8.31 -31.59
CA ALA A 89 1.22 -9.46 -30.85
C ALA A 89 0.11 -10.18 -31.63
N LYS A 90 -0.28 -11.37 -31.16
CA LYS A 90 -1.47 -12.06 -31.65
C LYS A 90 -2.73 -11.28 -31.28
N ASP A 91 -3.77 -11.41 -32.10
CA ASP A 91 -5.09 -10.85 -31.84
C ASP A 91 -5.59 -11.19 -30.42
N GLY A 92 -6.17 -10.20 -29.75
CA GLY A 92 -6.67 -10.31 -28.38
C GLY A 92 -5.69 -9.92 -27.29
N ALA A 93 -4.47 -9.48 -27.63
CA ALA A 93 -3.53 -8.87 -26.70
C ALA A 93 -3.79 -7.35 -26.57
N PHE A 94 -3.99 -6.87 -25.34
CA PHE A 94 -4.21 -5.45 -25.04
C PHE A 94 -3.32 -5.00 -23.88
N GLU A 95 -2.88 -3.74 -23.91
CA GLU A 95 -2.00 -3.16 -22.90
C GLU A 95 -2.42 -1.74 -22.49
N ALA A 96 -1.98 -1.35 -21.29
CA ALA A 96 -1.95 0.03 -20.82
C ALA A 96 -0.55 0.29 -20.24
N ILE A 97 0.27 1.07 -20.96
CA ILE A 97 1.65 1.39 -20.58
C ILE A 97 1.86 2.91 -20.52
N GLY A 98 2.97 3.35 -19.94
CA GLY A 98 3.25 4.79 -19.77
C GLY A 98 2.40 5.47 -18.70
N ILE A 99 1.79 4.70 -17.79
CA ILE A 99 0.85 5.22 -16.79
C ILE A 99 1.58 6.00 -15.68
N GLU A 100 1.83 7.28 -15.93
CA GLU A 100 2.41 8.22 -14.96
C GLU A 100 1.34 9.11 -14.28
N SER A 101 1.46 10.44 -14.33
CA SER A 101 0.41 11.36 -13.89
C SER A 101 -0.46 11.74 -15.09
N PRO A 102 -1.80 11.61 -15.05
CA PRO A 102 -2.68 11.39 -13.89
C PRO A 102 -3.19 9.94 -13.71
N GLY A 103 -2.32 8.94 -13.79
CA GLY A 103 -2.67 7.52 -13.91
C GLY A 103 -3.65 6.98 -12.88
N LEU A 104 -3.48 7.30 -11.59
CA LEU A 104 -4.41 6.83 -10.55
C LEU A 104 -5.83 7.38 -10.73
N SER A 105 -5.96 8.64 -11.15
CA SER A 105 -7.26 9.28 -11.40
C SER A 105 -7.89 8.78 -12.70
N ALA A 106 -7.08 8.44 -13.70
CA ALA A 106 -7.52 7.91 -14.99
C ALA A 106 -7.84 6.41 -14.96
N ALA A 107 -7.37 5.66 -13.96
CA ALA A 107 -7.48 4.20 -13.89
C ALA A 107 -8.89 3.64 -14.15
N PRO A 108 -10.00 4.22 -13.64
CA PRO A 108 -11.34 3.75 -13.98
C PRO A 108 -11.66 3.86 -15.47
N ALA A 109 -11.27 4.95 -16.13
CA ALA A 109 -11.50 5.18 -17.55
C ALA A 109 -10.65 4.24 -18.41
N VAL A 110 -9.37 4.07 -18.06
CA VAL A 110 -8.47 3.10 -18.71
C VAL A 110 -9.05 1.68 -18.62
N GLY A 111 -9.58 1.30 -17.45
CA GLY A 111 -10.20 -0.01 -17.25
C GLY A 111 -11.49 -0.20 -18.07
N GLU A 112 -12.33 0.83 -18.19
CA GLU A 112 -13.53 0.79 -19.04
C GLU A 112 -13.18 0.68 -20.52
N GLU A 113 -12.17 1.42 -20.97
CA GLU A 113 -11.68 1.39 -22.34
C GLU A 113 -11.14 -0.01 -22.66
N LEU A 114 -10.13 -0.50 -21.95
CA LEU A 114 -9.58 -1.84 -22.16
C LEU A 114 -10.65 -2.94 -22.06
N GLY A 115 -11.56 -2.84 -21.10
CA GLY A 115 -12.68 -3.77 -20.98
C GLY A 115 -13.59 -3.78 -22.21
N THR A 116 -13.80 -2.64 -22.85
CA THR A 116 -14.57 -2.51 -24.10
C THR A 116 -13.86 -3.18 -25.26
N TRP A 117 -12.56 -2.94 -25.43
CA TRP A 117 -11.73 -3.57 -26.46
C TRP A 117 -11.71 -5.10 -26.32
N VAL A 118 -11.51 -5.60 -25.09
CA VAL A 118 -11.53 -7.04 -24.79
C VAL A 118 -12.91 -7.64 -25.06
N ALA A 119 -13.99 -6.98 -24.61
CA ALA A 119 -15.35 -7.47 -24.84
C ALA A 119 -15.69 -7.53 -26.33
N TYR A 120 -15.26 -6.53 -27.11
CA TYR A 120 -15.42 -6.52 -28.56
C TYR A 120 -14.66 -7.68 -29.22
N SER A 121 -13.38 -7.85 -28.88
CA SER A 121 -12.53 -8.91 -29.45
C SER A 121 -13.05 -10.32 -29.14
N LEU A 122 -13.62 -10.52 -27.95
CA LEU A 122 -14.18 -11.81 -27.52
C LEU A 122 -15.66 -11.97 -27.90
N GLN A 123 -16.26 -11.01 -28.61
CA GLN A 123 -17.68 -11.00 -28.99
C GLN A 123 -18.62 -11.19 -27.78
N LEU A 124 -18.27 -10.61 -26.63
CA LEU A 124 -19.04 -10.77 -25.40
C LEU A 124 -20.27 -9.86 -25.40
N PRO A 125 -21.44 -10.37 -24.96
CA PRO A 125 -22.62 -9.54 -24.81
C PRO A 125 -22.42 -8.52 -23.67
N LYS A 126 -23.00 -7.33 -23.82
CA LYS A 126 -23.01 -6.34 -22.73
C LYS A 126 -23.74 -6.92 -21.52
N LYS A 127 -23.06 -6.96 -20.37
CA LYS A 127 -23.67 -7.40 -19.12
C LYS A 127 -24.75 -6.39 -18.70
N LYS A 128 -25.98 -6.87 -18.50
CA LYS A 128 -27.14 -6.00 -18.16
C LYS A 128 -27.05 -5.37 -16.76
N ALA A 129 -26.31 -5.99 -15.85
CA ALA A 129 -26.11 -5.49 -14.49
C ALA A 129 -24.69 -5.81 -14.01
N LEU A 130 -23.97 -4.81 -13.50
CA LEU A 130 -22.77 -5.05 -12.70
C LEU A 130 -23.19 -5.56 -11.31
N ASN A 131 -22.42 -6.49 -10.77
CA ASN A 131 -22.60 -6.90 -9.38
C ASN A 131 -22.24 -5.69 -8.52
N GLN A 132 -23.14 -5.25 -7.63
CA GLN A 132 -22.79 -4.21 -6.68
C GLN A 132 -21.66 -4.72 -5.78
N LEU A 133 -20.58 -3.93 -5.72
CA LEU A 133 -19.51 -4.20 -4.76
C LEU A 133 -20.08 -3.98 -3.36
N LYS A 134 -19.89 -4.96 -2.48
CA LYS A 134 -20.21 -4.78 -1.07
C LYS A 134 -19.22 -3.76 -0.49
N PRO A 135 -19.68 -2.63 0.07
CA PRO A 135 -18.76 -1.69 0.68
C PRO A 135 -18.08 -2.35 1.88
N MET A 136 -16.81 -2.04 2.07
CA MET A 136 -16.10 -2.46 3.28
C MET A 136 -16.78 -1.85 4.51
N PRO A 137 -16.86 -2.59 5.62
CA PRO A 137 -17.35 -2.03 6.87
C PRO A 137 -16.55 -0.79 7.28
N LYS A 138 -17.22 0.13 7.95
CA LYS A 138 -16.60 1.31 8.56
C LYS A 138 -15.50 0.83 9.52
N SER A 139 -14.31 1.42 9.47
CA SER A 139 -13.23 1.08 10.40
C SER A 139 -13.59 1.46 11.84
N PHE A 140 -13.12 0.67 12.80
CA PHE A 140 -13.42 0.85 14.23
C PHE A 140 -12.99 2.23 14.75
N SER A 141 -11.88 2.76 14.21
CA SER A 141 -11.37 4.10 14.51
C SER A 141 -12.34 5.23 14.14
N HIS A 142 -13.20 5.04 13.14
CA HIS A 142 -14.20 6.02 12.70
C HIS A 142 -15.61 5.73 13.24
N MET A 143 -15.81 4.63 13.97
CA MET A 143 -17.09 4.32 14.61
C MET A 143 -17.36 5.22 15.83
N SER A 144 -18.61 5.63 16.00
CA SER A 144 -19.16 6.19 17.23
C SER A 144 -19.25 5.12 18.32
N ASN A 145 -19.37 5.53 19.59
CA ASN A 145 -19.47 4.57 20.70
C ASN A 145 -20.67 3.61 20.56
N ARG A 146 -21.81 4.09 20.04
CA ARG A 146 -22.97 3.23 19.76
C ARG A 146 -22.64 2.17 18.71
N GLU A 147 -22.04 2.59 17.58
CA GLU A 147 -21.61 1.66 16.53
C GLU A 147 -20.59 0.63 17.05
N ARG A 148 -19.67 1.03 17.94
CA ARG A 148 -18.69 0.13 18.56
C ARG A 148 -19.32 -0.92 19.45
N ILE A 149 -20.30 -0.54 20.27
CA ILE A 149 -21.08 -1.47 21.10
C ILE A 149 -21.80 -2.47 20.19
N GLU A 150 -22.51 -2.00 19.17
CA GLU A 150 -23.21 -2.88 18.21
C GLU A 150 -22.26 -3.83 17.47
N ALA A 151 -21.06 -3.36 17.09
CA ALA A 151 -20.05 -4.19 16.45
C ALA A 151 -19.54 -5.28 17.40
N TYR A 152 -19.30 -4.94 18.67
CA TYR A 152 -18.89 -5.88 19.71
C TYR A 152 -19.96 -6.94 20.00
N GLU A 153 -21.23 -6.56 20.10
CA GLU A 153 -22.33 -7.51 20.31
C GLU A 153 -22.47 -8.51 19.15
N ARG A 154 -22.14 -8.11 17.91
CA ARG A 154 -22.15 -9.01 16.75
C ARG A 154 -20.90 -9.89 16.67
N ASN A 155 -19.77 -9.37 17.11
CA ASN A 155 -18.50 -10.08 17.13
C ASN A 155 -17.60 -9.53 18.25
N HIS A 156 -17.41 -10.33 19.30
CA HIS A 156 -16.63 -9.94 20.46
C HIS A 156 -15.15 -9.63 20.16
N ASP A 157 -14.61 -10.07 19.01
CA ASP A 157 -13.25 -9.71 18.58
C ASP A 157 -13.08 -8.20 18.33
N TYR A 158 -14.17 -7.44 18.14
CA TYR A 158 -14.10 -5.97 18.13
C TYR A 158 -13.69 -5.37 19.47
N GLY A 159 -13.81 -6.12 20.57
CA GLY A 159 -13.36 -5.71 21.90
C GLY A 159 -11.84 -5.81 22.10
N ARG A 160 -11.11 -6.45 21.17
CA ARG A 160 -9.67 -6.68 21.28
C ARG A 160 -8.92 -5.75 20.33
N ILE A 161 -8.28 -4.72 20.88
CA ILE A 161 -7.42 -3.82 20.10
C ILE A 161 -6.08 -4.50 19.81
N VAL A 162 -5.79 -4.72 18.53
CA VAL A 162 -4.51 -5.26 18.05
C VAL A 162 -3.50 -4.13 17.77
N CYS A 163 -3.94 -3.04 17.13
CA CYS A 163 -3.10 -1.87 16.87
C CYS A 163 -3.63 -0.65 17.61
N ARG A 164 -2.96 -0.28 18.71
CA ARG A 164 -3.33 0.91 19.49
C ARG A 164 -3.14 2.22 18.73
N CYS A 165 -2.10 2.33 17.90
CA CYS A 165 -1.81 3.58 17.17
C CYS A 165 -2.91 3.96 16.19
N GLU A 166 -3.47 2.96 15.49
CA GLU A 166 -4.48 3.16 14.44
C GLU A 166 -5.90 2.75 14.88
N MET A 167 -6.04 2.32 16.15
CA MET A 167 -7.27 1.76 16.73
C MET A 167 -7.88 0.63 15.88
N VAL A 168 -7.05 -0.36 15.54
CA VAL A 168 -7.47 -1.53 14.75
C VAL A 168 -7.72 -2.71 15.67
N THR A 169 -8.87 -3.35 15.50
CA THR A 169 -9.35 -4.50 16.27
C THR A 169 -8.90 -5.83 15.68
N GLU A 170 -8.96 -6.90 16.47
CA GLU A 170 -8.75 -8.28 16.01
C GLU A 170 -9.77 -8.67 14.93
N ALA A 171 -11.03 -8.24 15.08
CA ALA A 171 -12.07 -8.46 14.09
C ALA A 171 -11.70 -7.90 12.71
N GLU A 172 -11.15 -6.69 12.65
CA GLU A 172 -10.69 -6.07 11.38
C GLU A 172 -9.51 -6.82 10.76
N VAL A 173 -8.57 -7.31 11.57
CA VAL A 173 -7.43 -8.11 11.07
C VAL A 173 -7.92 -9.44 10.48
N ARG A 174 -8.77 -10.17 11.20
CA ARG A 174 -9.34 -11.44 10.71
C ARG A 174 -10.19 -11.23 9.46
N MET A 175 -11.03 -10.20 9.44
CA MET A 175 -11.82 -9.84 8.27
C MET A 175 -10.92 -9.59 7.05
N ALA A 176 -9.86 -8.79 7.20
CA ALA A 176 -8.92 -8.52 6.12
C ALA A 176 -8.25 -9.78 5.57
N ILE A 177 -8.05 -10.81 6.39
CA ILE A 177 -7.49 -12.11 5.97
C ILE A 177 -8.54 -12.98 5.26
N ARG A 178 -9.80 -12.97 5.73
CA ARG A 178 -10.88 -13.81 5.21
C ARG A 178 -11.51 -13.34 3.89
N GLU A 179 -11.24 -12.11 3.46
CA GLU A 179 -11.69 -11.60 2.16
C GLU A 179 -11.27 -12.53 0.99
N PRO A 180 -12.01 -12.56 -0.15
CA PRO A 180 -11.71 -13.44 -1.29
C PRO A 180 -10.27 -13.28 -1.81
N VAL A 181 -9.79 -12.04 -1.87
CA VAL A 181 -8.38 -11.70 -2.11
C VAL A 181 -7.81 -11.10 -0.82
N GLY A 182 -7.82 -11.89 0.25
CA GLY A 182 -7.47 -11.44 1.60
C GLY A 182 -5.97 -11.25 1.84
N ALA A 183 -5.65 -10.66 2.98
CA ALA A 183 -4.28 -10.50 3.44
C ALA A 183 -3.61 -11.87 3.67
N ARG A 184 -2.36 -12.00 3.24
CA ARG A 184 -1.54 -13.22 3.39
C ARG A 184 -0.18 -12.97 4.05
N ASN A 185 0.10 -11.72 4.41
CA ASN A 185 1.34 -11.27 5.02
C ASN A 185 1.08 -9.97 5.80
N ILE A 186 2.08 -9.51 6.56
CA ILE A 186 1.95 -8.34 7.44
C ILE A 186 1.57 -7.08 6.66
N ASP A 187 2.25 -6.80 5.55
CA ASP A 187 1.96 -5.59 4.77
C ASP A 187 0.61 -5.71 4.05
N GLY A 188 0.10 -6.91 3.81
CA GLY A 188 -1.24 -7.19 3.31
C GLY A 188 -2.31 -6.79 4.32
N VAL A 189 -2.09 -7.07 5.61
CA VAL A 189 -2.91 -6.57 6.72
C VAL A 189 -2.77 -5.06 6.84
N LYS A 190 -1.52 -4.53 6.84
CA LYS A 190 -1.21 -3.10 6.92
C LYS A 190 -1.97 -2.28 5.88
N ARG A 191 -1.97 -2.69 4.61
CA ARG A 191 -2.66 -1.96 3.53
C ARG A 191 -4.19 -1.99 3.64
N ARG A 192 -4.76 -3.05 4.23
CA ARG A 192 -6.22 -3.23 4.35
C ARG A 192 -6.80 -2.59 5.61
N THR A 193 -6.07 -2.62 6.72
CA THR A 193 -6.59 -2.20 8.04
C THR A 193 -5.86 -1.02 8.64
N ARG A 194 -4.68 -0.66 8.11
CA ARG A 194 -3.69 0.26 8.70
C ARG A 194 -2.93 -0.27 9.91
N ALA A 195 -3.17 -1.49 10.38
CA ALA A 195 -2.39 -2.02 11.49
C ALA A 195 -0.88 -2.00 11.15
N GLY A 196 -0.10 -1.29 11.96
CA GLY A 196 1.33 -1.07 11.71
C GLY A 196 1.67 0.16 10.85
N MET A 197 0.70 1.04 10.52
CA MET A 197 0.96 2.33 9.85
C MET A 197 1.18 3.50 10.82
N GLY A 198 0.89 3.32 12.11
CA GLY A 198 1.06 4.36 13.12
C GLY A 198 2.51 4.57 13.57
N ARG A 199 2.72 5.40 14.60
CA ARG A 199 4.06 5.83 15.05
C ARG A 199 5.06 4.70 15.31
N CYS A 200 4.59 3.53 15.78
CA CYS A 200 5.45 2.39 16.07
C CYS A 200 5.81 1.52 14.85
N GLN A 201 5.25 1.81 13.67
CA GLN A 201 5.45 1.07 12.41
C GLN A 201 5.31 -0.46 12.52
N GLY A 202 4.41 -0.93 13.39
CA GLY A 202 4.17 -2.36 13.59
C GLY A 202 4.96 -2.98 14.74
N GLY A 203 5.84 -2.24 15.41
CA GLY A 203 6.68 -2.78 16.50
C GLY A 203 5.90 -3.46 17.64
N PHE A 204 4.65 -3.08 17.89
CA PHE A 204 3.82 -3.69 18.94
C PHE A 204 2.76 -4.65 18.42
N CYS A 205 2.12 -4.34 17.29
CA CYS A 205 0.99 -5.14 16.79
C CYS A 205 1.44 -6.33 15.94
N SER A 206 2.62 -6.29 15.32
CA SER A 206 3.10 -7.35 14.42
C SER A 206 3.11 -8.74 15.07
N PRO A 207 3.58 -8.94 16.32
CA PRO A 207 3.53 -10.27 16.94
C PRO A 207 2.12 -10.86 17.02
N ARG A 208 1.11 -10.05 17.39
CA ARG A 208 -0.29 -10.52 17.42
C ARG A 208 -0.83 -10.76 16.02
N ILE A 209 -0.46 -9.94 15.03
CA ILE A 209 -0.86 -10.15 13.63
C ILE A 209 -0.26 -11.45 13.07
N VAL A 210 0.99 -11.78 13.40
CA VAL A 210 1.63 -13.07 13.03
C VAL A 210 0.79 -14.22 13.58
N GLN A 211 0.42 -14.19 14.86
CA GLN A 211 -0.42 -15.23 15.46
C GLN A 211 -1.76 -15.36 14.74
N ILE A 212 -2.45 -14.25 14.47
CA ILE A 212 -3.74 -14.27 13.77
C ILE A 212 -3.58 -14.85 12.34
N LEU A 213 -2.51 -14.50 11.62
CA LEU A 213 -2.23 -15.09 10.30
C LEU A 213 -2.01 -16.61 10.40
N CYS A 214 -1.29 -17.09 11.41
CA CYS A 214 -1.10 -18.52 11.64
C CYS A 214 -2.43 -19.23 11.95
N GLU A 215 -3.25 -18.64 12.81
CA GLU A 215 -4.57 -19.15 13.18
C GLU A 215 -5.53 -19.21 11.98
N GLU A 216 -5.56 -18.16 11.15
CA GLU A 216 -6.50 -18.04 10.02
C GLU A 216 -6.06 -18.83 8.78
N LEU A 217 -4.76 -19.00 8.56
CA LEU A 217 -4.21 -19.62 7.34
C LEU A 217 -3.58 -21.00 7.59
N GLY A 218 -3.51 -21.45 8.84
CA GLY A 218 -2.90 -22.73 9.20
C GLY A 218 -1.39 -22.81 8.94
N MET A 219 -0.72 -21.65 8.84
CA MET A 219 0.71 -21.56 8.56
C MET A 219 1.53 -21.48 9.84
N LYS A 220 2.80 -21.90 9.77
CA LYS A 220 3.73 -21.76 10.88
C LYS A 220 4.24 -20.32 11.01
N PRO A 221 4.65 -19.86 12.20
CA PRO A 221 5.18 -18.51 12.39
C PRO A 221 6.37 -18.16 11.48
N GLU A 222 7.25 -19.13 11.18
CA GLU A 222 8.42 -18.99 10.31
C GLU A 222 8.03 -18.78 8.83
N GLU A 223 6.81 -19.14 8.46
CA GLU A 223 6.27 -18.91 7.12
C GLU A 223 5.66 -17.51 6.97
N VAL A 224 5.47 -16.75 8.05
CA VAL A 224 4.90 -15.41 7.93
C VAL A 224 5.94 -14.45 7.36
N THR A 225 5.56 -13.76 6.27
CA THR A 225 6.39 -12.73 5.62
C THR A 225 5.90 -11.34 5.96
N LYS A 226 6.80 -10.36 5.84
CA LYS A 226 6.45 -8.93 5.81
C LYS A 226 5.71 -8.59 4.52
N PHE A 227 6.30 -8.91 3.36
CA PHE A 227 5.81 -8.51 2.04
C PHE A 227 5.99 -9.64 0.99
N GLY A 228 5.71 -10.89 1.35
CA GLY A 228 5.89 -12.03 0.45
C GLY A 228 7.35 -12.38 0.19
N GLY A 229 7.58 -13.32 -0.73
CA GLY A 229 8.92 -13.78 -1.11
C GLY A 229 9.76 -14.20 0.10
N ASN A 230 11.00 -13.70 0.17
CA ASN A 230 11.98 -14.06 1.20
C ASN A 230 11.92 -13.17 2.46
N SER A 231 10.91 -12.31 2.61
CA SER A 231 10.81 -11.36 3.72
C SER A 231 10.28 -11.99 5.01
N ARG A 232 10.79 -13.16 5.43
CA ARG A 232 10.37 -13.84 6.65
C ARG A 232 10.67 -13.00 7.89
N LEU A 233 9.74 -12.99 8.85
CA LEU A 233 9.92 -12.27 10.12
C LEU A 233 10.67 -13.10 11.17
N LEU A 234 10.53 -14.42 11.10
CA LEU A 234 11.04 -15.37 12.08
C LEU A 234 11.83 -16.44 11.33
N VAL A 235 12.99 -16.82 11.86
CA VAL A 235 13.91 -17.80 11.23
C VAL A 235 13.92 -19.16 11.92
N GLY A 236 13.18 -19.29 13.03
CA GLY A 236 13.09 -20.52 13.82
C GLY A 236 13.00 -20.23 15.31
N LYS A 237 13.02 -21.29 16.12
CA LYS A 237 13.04 -21.19 17.58
C LYS A 237 14.47 -21.18 18.12
N LEU A 238 14.69 -20.42 19.18
CA LEU A 238 16.01 -20.28 19.82
C LEU A 238 16.66 -21.62 20.21
N ASN A 239 15.87 -22.61 20.63
CA ASN A 239 16.35 -23.94 21.02
C ASN A 239 16.69 -24.86 19.84
N GLU A 240 16.24 -24.52 18.63
CA GLU A 240 16.49 -25.26 17.39
C GLU A 240 17.60 -24.59 16.55
N MET A 241 18.00 -23.35 16.90
CA MET A 241 19.13 -22.65 16.30
C MET A 241 20.44 -23.27 16.76
N LYS A 242 21.22 -23.79 15.82
CA LYS A 242 22.63 -24.12 16.08
C LYS A 242 23.39 -22.81 16.31
N PRO A 243 24.34 -22.76 17.25
CA PRO A 243 25.24 -21.61 17.35
C PRO A 243 25.86 -21.39 15.97
N GLU A 244 25.72 -20.19 15.41
CA GLU A 244 26.43 -19.85 14.18
C GLU A 244 27.92 -20.02 14.46
N GLU A 245 28.58 -20.91 13.70
CA GLU A 245 30.03 -20.86 13.54
C GLU A 245 30.33 -19.43 13.11
N THR A 246 31.14 -18.77 13.93
CA THR A 246 31.54 -17.37 13.78
C THR A 246 31.90 -17.14 12.33
N ARG A 247 31.19 -16.23 11.65
CA ARG A 247 31.59 -15.71 10.33
C ARG A 247 32.93 -14.97 10.50
N ASN A 248 34.00 -15.74 10.56
CA ASN A 248 35.34 -15.32 10.19
C ASN A 248 35.40 -15.42 8.67
N GLU A 249 34.97 -14.38 7.98
CA GLU A 249 35.36 -14.17 6.58
C GLU A 249 35.32 -12.66 6.30
N GLN A 250 36.53 -12.12 6.37
CA GLN A 250 37.16 -10.89 5.84
C GLN A 250 36.27 -9.87 5.11
#